data_AF-A0A959T0Q4-F1
#
_entry.id   AF-A0A959T0Q4-F1
#
_cell.length_a   1.000
_cell.length_b   1.000
_cell.length_c   1.000
_cell.angle_alpha   90.00
_cell.angle_beta   90.00
_cell.angle_gamma   90.00
#
_symmetry.space_group_name_H-M   'P 1'
#
loop_
_entity.id
_entity.type
_entity.pdbx_description
1 polymer ?
#
loop_
_entity_poly.entity_id
_entity_poly.type
_entity_poly.pdbx_seq_one_letter_code
_entity_poly.pdbx_strand_id
1 'polypeptide(L)'
;QLAGKIRFDQQIDQNWDQFTLAFTETRRDFFRQLTDQHPDLTRNELRLAALLSMNLASKEIGSILNISDEGVKKARYRLRKKLGLRTEEGLEPYLAGL
;
A
#
# COMPACT_ATOMS: atom_id res chain seq x y z
N GLN A 1 13.83 -23.46 -5.58
CA GLN A 1 14.25 -23.84 -4.20
C GLN A 1 13.65 -22.85 -3.20
N LEU A 2 13.10 -23.31 -2.08
CA LEU A 2 12.44 -22.46 -1.06
C LEU A 2 13.36 -21.39 -0.43
N ALA A 3 14.65 -21.68 -0.28
CA ALA A 3 15.62 -20.76 0.31
C ALA A 3 15.78 -19.44 -0.47
N GLY A 4 15.61 -19.46 -1.80
CA GLY A 4 15.67 -18.25 -2.62
C GLY A 4 14.48 -17.31 -2.38
N LYS A 5 13.29 -17.87 -2.19
CA LYS A 5 12.06 -17.11 -1.91
C LYS A 5 12.12 -16.44 -0.54
N ILE A 6 12.57 -17.16 0.49
CA ILE A 6 12.68 -16.63 1.86
C ILE A 6 13.63 -15.42 1.92
N ARG A 7 14.79 -15.50 1.24
CA ARG A 7 15.74 -14.38 1.18
C ARG A 7 15.15 -13.15 0.48
N PHE A 8 14.42 -13.37 -0.60
CA PHE A 8 13.77 -12.30 -1.35
C PHE A 8 12.65 -11.62 -0.54
N ASP A 9 11.80 -12.42 0.11
CA ASP A 9 10.74 -11.91 0.98
C ASP A 9 11.32 -11.09 2.16
N GLN A 10 12.42 -11.56 2.77
CA GLN A 10 13.12 -10.84 3.84
C GLN A 10 13.70 -9.49 3.38
N GLN A 11 14.26 -9.44 2.17
CA GLN A 11 14.79 -8.19 1.61
C GLN A 11 13.68 -7.19 1.30
N ILE A 12 12.54 -7.66 0.78
CA ILE A 12 11.35 -6.82 0.57
C ILE A 12 10.88 -6.23 1.89
N ASP A 13 10.81 -7.04 2.95
CA ASP A 13 10.36 -6.57 4.26
C ASP A 13 11.33 -5.55 4.86
N GLN A 14 12.65 -5.76 4.73
CA GLN A 14 13.65 -4.77 5.16
C GLN A 14 13.53 -3.45 4.40
N ASN A 15 13.38 -3.50 3.08
CA ASN A 15 13.17 -2.30 2.26
C ASN A 15 11.87 -1.58 2.67
N TRP A 16 10.84 -2.35 3.00
CA TRP A 16 9.57 -1.80 3.46
C TRP A 16 9.67 -1.12 4.82
N ASP A 17 10.43 -1.68 5.75
CA ASP A 17 10.62 -1.08 7.08
C ASP A 17 11.35 0.26 6.98
N GLN A 18 12.36 0.35 6.10
CA GLN A 18 13.05 1.63 5.79
C GLN A 18 12.10 2.63 5.13
N PHE A 19 11.31 2.19 4.16
CA PHE A 19 10.27 3.02 3.56
C PHE A 19 9.28 3.53 4.62
N THR A 20 8.82 2.66 5.52
CA THR A 20 7.84 2.99 6.55
C THR A 20 8.40 4.04 7.49
N LEU A 21 9.66 3.90 7.91
CA LEU A 21 10.33 4.91 8.74
C LEU A 21 10.30 6.29 8.07
N ALA A 22 10.83 6.39 6.85
CA ALA A 22 10.84 7.65 6.09
C ALA A 22 9.44 8.20 5.80
N PHE A 23 8.48 7.32 5.50
CA PHE A 23 7.09 7.70 5.26
C PHE A 23 6.46 8.28 6.53
N THR A 24 6.63 7.63 7.68
CA THR A 24 6.05 8.09 8.96
C THR A 24 6.68 9.38 9.46
N GLU A 25 7.92 9.72 9.07
CA GLU A 25 8.49 11.04 9.35
C GLU A 25 7.71 12.15 8.64
N THR A 26 7.22 11.89 7.42
CA THR A 26 6.43 12.85 6.63
C THR A 26 4.93 12.82 6.94
N ARG A 27 4.38 11.63 7.26
CA ARG A 27 2.95 11.40 7.48
C ARG A 27 2.70 10.59 8.74
N ARG A 28 3.03 11.18 9.89
CA ARG A 28 3.02 10.54 11.22
C ARG A 28 1.74 9.80 11.58
N ASP A 29 0.58 10.26 11.11
CA ASP A 29 -0.72 9.74 11.53
C ASP A 29 -1.44 8.91 10.48
N PHE A 30 -0.87 8.77 9.28
CA PHE A 30 -1.54 8.12 8.15
C PHE A 30 -1.97 6.68 8.48
N PHE A 31 -1.03 5.85 8.96
CA PHE A 31 -1.35 4.45 9.27
C PHE A 31 -2.35 4.34 10.42
N ARG A 32 -2.22 5.18 11.45
CA ARG A 32 -3.14 5.23 12.58
C ARG A 32 -4.55 5.58 12.12
N GLN A 33 -4.73 6.68 11.41
CA GLN A 33 -6.04 7.09 10.89
C GLN A 33 -6.64 6.04 9.95
N LEU A 34 -5.81 5.46 9.08
CA LEU A 34 -6.24 4.42 8.16
C LEU A 34 -6.72 3.17 8.89
N THR A 35 -5.99 2.70 9.91
CA THR A 35 -6.38 1.52 10.69
C THR A 35 -7.52 1.80 11.66
N ASP A 36 -7.64 3.03 12.18
CA ASP A 36 -8.76 3.43 13.03
C ASP A 36 -10.08 3.43 12.25
N GLN A 37 -10.05 3.87 10.98
CA GLN A 37 -11.22 3.86 10.10
C GLN A 37 -11.46 2.48 9.45
N HIS A 38 -10.40 1.74 9.14
CA HIS A 38 -10.44 0.48 8.39
C HIS A 38 -9.57 -0.61 9.05
N PRO A 39 -10.00 -1.15 10.20
CA PRO A 39 -9.19 -2.06 11.01
C PRO A 39 -8.89 -3.41 10.33
N ASP A 40 -9.71 -3.81 9.35
CA ASP A 40 -9.58 -5.11 8.69
C ASP A 40 -8.52 -5.14 7.58
N LEU A 41 -7.86 -4.01 7.28
CA LEU A 41 -6.85 -3.94 6.23
C LEU A 41 -5.64 -4.84 6.56
N THR A 42 -5.28 -5.66 5.58
CA THR A 42 -4.08 -6.50 5.66
C THR A 42 -2.83 -5.64 5.51
N ARG A 43 -1.68 -6.18 5.95
CA ARG A 43 -0.38 -5.52 5.75
C ARG A 43 -0.17 -5.06 4.31
N ASN A 44 -0.41 -5.92 3.32
CA ASN A 44 -0.23 -5.57 1.90
C ASN A 44 -1.17 -4.46 1.42
N GLU A 45 -2.39 -4.39 1.97
CA GLU A 45 -3.33 -3.30 1.67
C GLU A 45 -2.87 -1.98 2.29
N LEU A 46 -2.33 -2.00 3.50
CA LEU A 46 -1.68 -0.83 4.11
C LEU A 46 -0.47 -0.37 3.29
N ARG A 47 0.34 -1.32 2.80
CA ARG A 47 1.48 -1.00 1.91
C ARG A 47 1.00 -0.28 0.65
N LEU A 48 0.01 -0.86 -0.03
CA LEU A 48 -0.57 -0.27 -1.23
C LEU A 48 -1.17 1.11 -0.97
N ALA A 49 -1.91 1.28 0.13
CA ALA A 49 -2.52 2.55 0.49
C ALA A 49 -1.47 3.66 0.68
N ALA A 50 -0.37 3.39 1.38
CA ALA A 50 0.72 4.34 1.55
C ALA A 50 1.33 4.76 0.19
N LEU A 51 1.62 3.81 -0.70
CA LEU A 51 2.18 4.09 -2.02
C LEU A 51 1.22 4.91 -2.91
N LEU A 52 -0.08 4.60 -2.86
CA LEU A 52 -1.11 5.36 -3.56
C LEU A 52 -1.27 6.77 -3.03
N SER A 53 -1.17 6.94 -1.71
CA SER A 53 -1.26 8.24 -1.05
C SER A 53 -0.12 9.19 -1.44
N MET A 54 0.98 8.66 -1.96
CA MET A 54 2.14 9.38 -2.50
C MET A 54 2.05 9.61 -4.02
N ASN A 55 0.93 9.23 -4.65
CA ASN A 55 0.68 9.39 -6.08
C ASN A 55 1.72 8.70 -6.99
N LEU A 56 2.27 7.55 -6.55
CA LEU A 56 3.21 6.76 -7.34
C LEU A 56 2.53 6.10 -8.55
N ALA A 57 3.28 5.96 -9.65
CA ALA A 57 2.77 5.32 -10.85
C ALA A 57 2.53 3.81 -10.63
N SER A 58 1.55 3.24 -11.34
CA SER A 58 1.23 1.81 -11.19
C SER A 58 2.41 0.88 -11.44
N LYS A 59 3.33 1.25 -12.35
CA LYS A 59 4.56 0.49 -12.60
C LYS A 59 5.51 0.49 -11.41
N GLU A 60 5.66 1.63 -10.74
CA GLU A 60 6.51 1.76 -9.55
C GLU A 60 5.92 0.95 -8.40
N ILE A 61 4.60 1.05 -8.20
CA ILE A 61 3.87 0.25 -7.21
C ILE A 61 4.05 -1.25 -7.48
N GLY A 62 3.91 -1.67 -8.75
CA GLY A 62 4.09 -3.07 -9.16
C GLY A 62 5.50 -3.59 -8.86
N SER A 63 6.51 -2.78 -9.12
CA SER A 63 7.91 -3.09 -8.79
C SER A 63 8.11 -3.26 -7.28
N ILE A 64 7.61 -2.33 -6.46
CA ILE A 64 7.77 -2.36 -5.00
C ILE A 64 7.02 -3.54 -4.36
N LEU A 65 5.79 -3.79 -4.82
CA LEU A 65 4.95 -4.87 -4.29
C LEU A 65 5.23 -6.24 -4.96
N ASN A 66 6.16 -6.29 -5.91
CA ASN A 66 6.47 -7.47 -6.72
C ASN A 66 5.22 -8.11 -7.35
N ILE A 67 4.37 -7.28 -7.96
CA ILE A 67 3.16 -7.70 -8.69
C ILE A 67 3.12 -7.03 -10.08
N SER A 68 2.41 -7.63 -11.01
CA SER A 68 2.21 -7.04 -12.35
C SER A 68 1.32 -5.79 -12.29
N ASP A 69 1.38 -4.97 -13.34
CA ASP A 69 0.46 -3.81 -13.52
C ASP A 69 -1.02 -4.22 -13.37
N GLU A 70 -1.37 -5.39 -13.89
CA GLU A 70 -2.72 -5.96 -13.73
C GLU A 70 -3.01 -6.36 -12.29
N GLY A 71 -2.01 -6.88 -11.57
CA GLY A 71 -2.06 -7.11 -10.14
C GLY A 71 -2.34 -5.83 -9.35
N VAL A 72 -1.68 -4.71 -9.71
CA VAL A 72 -1.90 -3.40 -9.11
C VAL A 72 -3.34 -2.94 -9.32
N LYS A 73 -3.88 -3.03 -10.55
CA LYS A 73 -5.28 -2.67 -10.84
C LYS A 73 -6.26 -3.47 -9.98
N LYS A 74 -6.09 -4.80 -9.89
CA LYS A 74 -6.94 -5.66 -9.07
C LYS A 74 -6.81 -5.33 -7.57
N ALA A 75 -5.61 -5.02 -7.10
CA ALA A 75 -5.38 -4.63 -5.72
C ALA A 75 -6.05 -3.28 -5.39
N ARG A 76 -5.96 -2.29 -6.27
CA ARG A 76 -6.68 -1.01 -6.16
C ARG A 76 -8.19 -1.20 -6.10
N TYR A 77 -8.74 -2.06 -6.95
CA TYR A 77 -10.17 -2.37 -6.94
C TYR A 77 -10.61 -2.98 -5.60
N ARG A 78 -9.87 -3.97 -5.08
CA ARG A 78 -10.16 -4.58 -3.79
C ARG A 78 -10.04 -3.59 -2.64
N LEU A 79 -8.97 -2.79 -2.63
CA LEU A 79 -8.75 -1.76 -1.62
C LEU A 79 -9.90 -0.77 -1.60
N ARG A 80 -10.30 -0.23 -2.76
CA ARG A 80 -11.45 0.68 -2.87
C ARG A 80 -12.72 0.09 -2.25
N LYS A 81 -13.04 -1.16 -2.57
CA LYS A 81 -14.22 -1.85 -2.03
C LYS A 81 -14.14 -1.99 -0.51
N LYS A 82 -12.95 -2.28 0.02
CA LYS A 82 -12.72 -2.46 1.45
C LYS A 82 -12.75 -1.14 2.24
N LEU A 83 -12.36 -0.04 1.60
CA LEU A 83 -12.50 1.31 2.12
C LEU A 83 -13.94 1.86 2.01
N GLY A 84 -14.86 1.12 1.38
CA GLY A 84 -16.26 1.53 1.22
C GLY A 84 -16.49 2.70 0.26
N LEU A 85 -15.52 3.02 -0.61
CA LEU A 85 -15.60 4.20 -1.48
C LEU A 85 -16.53 3.98 -2.69
N ARG A 86 -17.47 4.92 -2.87
CA ARG A 86 -18.40 5.01 -4.02
C ARG A 86 -17.65 5.44 -5.28
N THR A 87 -18.17 5.16 -6.47
CA THR A 87 -17.52 5.38 -7.78
C THR A 87 -17.03 6.82 -8.01
N GLU A 88 -17.76 7.80 -7.48
CA GLU A 88 -17.46 9.22 -7.54
C GLU A 88 -16.31 9.65 -6.60
N GLU A 89 -15.97 8.83 -5.60
CA GLU A 89 -14.92 9.14 -4.64
C GLU A 89 -13.55 8.72 -5.20
N GLY A 90 -12.61 9.66 -5.26
CA GLY A 90 -11.25 9.38 -5.69
C GLY A 90 -10.51 8.55 -4.63
N LEU A 91 -9.91 7.41 -5.02
CA LEU A 91 -9.14 6.57 -4.09
C LEU A 91 -7.89 7.31 -3.58
N GLU A 92 -7.12 7.90 -4.48
CA GLU A 92 -5.90 8.63 -4.13
C GLU A 92 -6.18 9.91 -3.34
N PRO A 93 -7.14 10.78 -3.71
CA PRO A 93 -7.52 11.92 -2.88
C PRO A 93 -7.97 11.53 -1.47
N TYR A 94 -8.78 10.46 -1.34
CA TYR A 94 -9.19 9.95 -0.04
C TYR A 94 -7.98 9.56 0.82
N LEU A 95 -7.06 8.76 0.26
CA LEU A 95 -5.84 8.36 0.96
C LEU A 95 -4.89 9.52 1.21
N ALA A 96 -4.80 10.50 0.32
CA ALA A 96 -3.97 11.68 0.50
C ALA A 96 -4.48 12.61 1.63
N GLY A 97 -5.77 12.54 1.95
CA GLY A 97 -6.40 13.31 3.03
C GLY A 97 -6.26 12.72 4.44
N LEU A 98 -5.74 11.49 4.58
CA LEU A 98 -5.44 10.86 5.87
C LEU A 98 -4.08 11.34 6.41
#